data_AF-A0A3M2H275-F1
#
_entry.id   AF-A0A3M2H275-F1
#
_cell.length_a   1.000
_cell.length_b   1.000
_cell.length_c   1.000
_cell.angle_alpha   90.00
_cell.angle_beta   90.00
_cell.angle_gamma   90.00
#
_symmetry.space_group_name_H-M   'P 1'
#
loop_
_entity.id
_entity.type
_entity.pdbx_description
1 polymer ?
#
loop_
_entity_poly.entity_id
_entity_poly.type
_entity_poly.pdbx_seq_one_letter_code
_entity_poly.pdbx_strand_id
1 'polypeptide(L)'
;MAQIMDIDSAREFMKEAMGKISVAELYRICQDMEVKSRYFQETLAPQRLPDLDEKALYSLLRQIFSVRRKARRLIETHGAEQLVAWMNDLLYGSGEVHQRLERFCGQVTAVEETLRFDLGSELLHFTHPKQHWLWTRWIWDPRNKTGALPLVLVEEYDLEAGGIGATYLRLGEAL
;
A
#
# COMPACT_ATOMS: atom_id res chain seq x y z
N MET A 1 16.88 15.93 6.18
CA MET A 1 17.21 16.28 4.78
C MET A 1 17.40 14.98 4.05
N ALA A 2 16.56 14.69 3.05
CA ALA A 2 16.81 13.57 2.16
C ALA A 2 18.08 13.89 1.34
N GLN A 3 19.02 12.95 1.26
CA GLN A 3 20.25 13.15 0.50
C GLN A 3 19.89 13.10 -0.98
N ILE A 4 20.02 14.24 -1.67
CA ILE A 4 19.83 14.35 -3.12
C ILE A 4 20.90 13.49 -3.78
N MET A 5 20.49 12.51 -4.58
CA MET A 5 21.40 11.75 -5.42
C MET A 5 21.49 12.46 -6.76
N ASP A 6 22.70 12.80 -7.21
CA ASP A 6 22.87 13.34 -8.55
C ASP A 6 22.48 12.29 -9.62
N ILE A 7 22.15 12.74 -10.83
CA ILE A 7 21.66 11.88 -11.92
C ILE A 7 22.63 10.75 -12.25
N ASP A 8 23.94 11.00 -12.15
CA ASP A 8 24.96 10.00 -12.48
C ASP A 8 25.06 8.94 -11.38
N SER A 9 24.97 9.36 -10.11
CA SER A 9 24.87 8.47 -8.96
C SER A 9 23.58 7.63 -9.00
N ALA A 10 22.44 8.21 -9.40
CA ALA A 10 21.18 7.49 -9.55
C ALA A 10 21.23 6.43 -10.67
N ARG A 11 21.86 6.78 -11.80
CA ARG A 11 22.10 5.84 -12.90
C ARG A 11 23.03 4.71 -12.50
N GLU A 12 24.12 4.99 -11.80
CA GLU A 12 25.05 3.95 -11.35
C GLU A 12 24.41 3.05 -10.30
N PHE A 13 23.63 3.61 -9.36
CA PHE A 13 22.82 2.83 -8.43
C PHE A 13 21.86 1.88 -9.15
N MET A 14 21.09 2.39 -10.13
CA MET A 14 20.16 1.57 -10.92
C MET A 14 20.88 0.47 -11.70
N LYS A 15 22.02 0.79 -12.31
CA LYS A 15 22.85 -0.18 -13.04
C LYS A 15 23.37 -1.29 -12.13
N GLU A 16 23.91 -0.94 -10.96
CA GLU A 16 24.41 -1.90 -9.96
C GLU A 16 23.26 -2.74 -9.37
N ALA A 17 22.11 -2.13 -9.10
CA ALA A 17 20.93 -2.82 -8.60
C ALA A 17 20.38 -3.82 -9.62
N MET A 18 20.27 -3.41 -10.90
CA MET A 18 19.85 -4.29 -11.99
C MET A 18 20.88 -5.39 -12.28
N GLY A 19 22.17 -5.13 -12.04
CA GLY A 19 23.22 -6.16 -12.15
C GLY A 19 23.11 -7.27 -11.10
N LYS A 20 22.39 -7.03 -9.98
CA LYS A 20 22.19 -7.98 -8.88
C LYS A 20 20.92 -8.81 -8.98
N ILE A 21 20.01 -8.47 -9.89
CA ILE A 21 18.72 -9.15 -10.04
C ILE A 21 18.65 -9.71 -11.46
N SER A 22 18.44 -11.02 -11.56
CA SER A 22 18.25 -11.64 -12.87
C SER A 22 16.90 -11.23 -13.48
N VAL A 23 16.83 -11.19 -14.81
CA VAL A 23 15.57 -10.99 -15.54
C VAL A 23 14.51 -12.03 -15.12
N ALA A 24 14.92 -13.28 -14.87
CA ALA A 24 14.03 -14.34 -14.40
C ALA A 24 13.42 -14.04 -13.02
N GLU A 25 14.21 -13.46 -12.10
CA GLU A 25 13.71 -13.04 -10.80
C GLU A 25 12.72 -11.87 -10.90
N LEU A 26 13.00 -10.90 -11.77
CA LEU A 26 12.05 -9.81 -12.04
C LEU A 26 10.71 -10.35 -12.56
N TYR A 27 10.74 -11.26 -13.54
CA TYR A 27 9.51 -11.90 -14.04
C TYR A 27 8.74 -12.63 -12.95
N ARG A 28 9.44 -13.37 -12.08
CA ARG A 28 8.80 -14.07 -10.95
C ARG A 28 8.14 -13.09 -9.97
N ILE A 29 8.79 -11.97 -9.65
CA ILE A 29 8.21 -10.93 -8.80
C ILE A 29 6.94 -10.36 -9.43
N CYS A 30 6.96 -10.06 -10.74
CA CYS A 30 5.77 -9.58 -11.45
C CYS A 30 4.63 -10.61 -11.39
N GLN A 31 4.92 -11.89 -11.63
CA GLN A 31 3.93 -12.97 -11.53
C GLN A 31 3.33 -13.08 -10.12
N ASP A 32 4.16 -13.00 -9.07
CA ASP A 32 3.70 -13.03 -7.68
C ASP A 32 2.77 -11.84 -7.38
N MET A 33 3.07 -10.65 -7.91
CA MET A 33 2.21 -9.47 -7.78
C MET A 33 0.89 -9.62 -8.52
N GLU A 34 0.90 -10.19 -9.73
CA GLU A 34 -0.33 -10.46 -10.50
C GLU A 34 -1.23 -11.48 -9.82
N VAL A 35 -0.65 -12.56 -9.27
CA VAL A 35 -1.39 -13.56 -8.48
C VAL A 35 -2.05 -12.91 -7.27
N LYS A 36 -1.29 -12.08 -6.54
CA LYS A 36 -1.82 -11.34 -5.40
C LYS A 36 -2.93 -10.38 -5.81
N SER A 37 -2.74 -9.58 -6.87
CA SER A 37 -3.77 -8.66 -7.34
C SER A 37 -5.04 -9.39 -7.75
N ARG A 38 -4.94 -10.52 -8.45
CA ARG A 38 -6.10 -11.34 -8.83
C ARG A 38 -6.85 -11.85 -7.60
N TYR A 39 -6.13 -12.34 -6.60
CA TYR A 39 -6.74 -12.78 -5.33
C TYR A 39 -7.50 -11.64 -4.63
N PHE A 40 -6.95 -10.41 -4.62
CA PHE A 40 -7.63 -9.25 -4.05
C PHE A 40 -8.87 -8.87 -4.87
N GLN A 41 -8.76 -8.76 -6.19
CA GLN A 41 -9.88 -8.47 -7.08
C GLN A 41 -11.04 -9.46 -6.91
N GLU A 42 -10.73 -10.76 -6.82
CA GLU A 42 -11.75 -11.80 -6.63
C GLU A 42 -12.36 -11.77 -5.22
N THR A 43 -11.54 -11.59 -4.19
CA THR A 43 -11.99 -11.63 -2.78
C THR A 43 -12.76 -10.36 -2.38
N LEU A 44 -12.32 -9.21 -2.91
CA LEU A 44 -12.81 -7.89 -2.55
C LEU A 44 -13.79 -7.32 -3.57
N ALA A 45 -14.21 -8.11 -4.57
CA ALA A 45 -15.23 -7.69 -5.53
C ALA A 45 -16.48 -7.14 -4.81
N PRO A 46 -17.16 -6.10 -5.33
CA PRO A 46 -18.28 -5.44 -4.66
C PRO A 46 -19.39 -6.39 -4.19
N GLN A 47 -19.63 -7.46 -4.95
CA GLN A 47 -20.64 -8.49 -4.66
C GLN A 47 -20.18 -9.57 -3.67
N ARG A 48 -18.91 -9.58 -3.27
CA ARG A 48 -18.32 -10.58 -2.36
C ARG A 48 -17.82 -9.98 -1.05
N LEU A 49 -17.30 -8.75 -1.11
CA LEU A 49 -16.74 -8.08 0.05
C LEU A 49 -17.73 -7.98 1.22
N PRO A 50 -19.02 -7.58 1.03
CA PRO A 50 -19.96 -7.45 2.15
C PRO A 50 -20.20 -8.76 2.91
N ASP A 51 -20.03 -9.91 2.25
CA ASP A 51 -20.29 -11.24 2.80
C ASP A 51 -18.99 -11.96 3.24
N LEU A 52 -17.87 -11.24 3.32
CA LEU A 52 -16.58 -11.83 3.66
C LEU A 52 -16.55 -12.29 5.12
N ASP A 53 -16.48 -13.61 5.33
CA ASP A 53 -16.39 -14.18 6.67
C ASP A 53 -15.04 -13.91 7.36
N GLU A 54 -14.98 -14.14 8.67
CA GLU A 54 -13.77 -13.90 9.47
C GLU A 54 -12.55 -14.69 8.97
N LYS A 55 -12.75 -15.93 8.51
CA LYS A 55 -11.67 -16.80 8.04
C LYS A 55 -11.07 -16.29 6.73
N ALA A 56 -11.92 -15.83 5.82
CA ALA A 56 -11.55 -15.23 4.55
C ALA A 56 -10.87 -13.87 4.78
N LEU A 57 -11.41 -13.03 5.68
CA LEU A 57 -10.78 -11.78 6.10
C LEU A 57 -9.39 -12.02 6.71
N TYR A 58 -9.25 -13.00 7.60
CA TYR A 58 -7.96 -13.38 8.17
C TYR A 58 -6.97 -13.79 7.08
N SER A 59 -7.41 -14.58 6.11
CA SER A 59 -6.59 -15.04 4.99
C SER A 59 -6.15 -13.90 4.07
N LEU A 60 -7.03 -12.92 3.84
CA LEU A 60 -6.73 -11.71 3.09
C LEU A 60 -5.67 -10.86 3.81
N LEU A 61 -5.87 -10.54 5.10
CA LEU A 61 -4.92 -9.75 5.88
C LEU A 61 -3.53 -10.40 5.96
N ARG A 62 -3.46 -11.73 5.84
CA ARG A 62 -2.21 -12.48 5.79
C ARG A 62 -1.42 -12.30 4.49
N GLN A 63 -2.05 -11.83 3.41
CA GLN A 63 -1.36 -11.50 2.15
C GLN A 63 -0.63 -10.15 2.20
N ILE A 64 -0.95 -9.31 3.19
CA ILE A 64 -0.36 -7.99 3.37
C ILE A 64 0.80 -8.12 4.36
N PHE A 65 2.02 -7.90 3.88
CA PHE A 65 3.23 -8.22 4.65
C PHE A 65 3.31 -7.46 5.98
N SER A 66 2.96 -6.17 5.95
CA SER A 66 3.04 -5.25 7.09
C SER A 66 2.12 -5.65 8.25
N VAL A 67 0.93 -6.20 7.95
CA VAL A 67 -0.09 -6.56 8.96
C VAL A 67 -0.31 -8.07 9.13
N ARG A 68 0.35 -8.92 8.33
CA ARG A 68 0.26 -10.39 8.39
C ARG A 68 0.34 -10.97 9.80
N ARG A 69 1.25 -10.46 10.64
CA ARG A 69 1.45 -10.96 12.02
C ARG A 69 0.46 -10.34 13.02
N LYS A 70 -0.27 -9.31 12.60
CA LYS A 70 -1.26 -8.56 13.36
C LYS A 70 -2.70 -8.87 12.92
N ALA A 71 -2.90 -9.69 11.89
CA ALA A 71 -4.21 -10.02 11.34
C ALA A 71 -5.23 -10.46 12.40
N ARG A 72 -4.83 -11.39 13.29
CA ARG A 72 -5.68 -11.85 14.40
C ARG A 72 -6.04 -10.71 15.36
N ARG A 73 -5.05 -9.91 15.77
CA ARG A 73 -5.25 -8.75 16.64
C ARG A 73 -6.21 -7.73 16.02
N LEU A 74 -6.09 -7.46 14.72
CA LEU A 74 -7.00 -6.56 13.99
C LEU A 74 -8.45 -7.04 14.10
N ILE A 75 -8.68 -8.33 13.80
CA ILE A 75 -10.00 -8.96 13.87
C ILE A 75 -10.53 -8.96 15.30
N GLU A 76 -9.74 -9.37 16.29
CA GLU A 76 -10.16 -9.42 17.70
C GLU A 76 -10.47 -8.03 18.26
N THR A 77 -9.78 -6.98 17.80
CA THR A 77 -9.97 -5.62 18.30
C THR A 77 -11.20 -4.95 17.70
N HIS A 78 -11.45 -5.14 16.40
CA HIS A 78 -12.47 -4.38 15.66
C HIS A 78 -13.70 -5.20 15.28
N GLY A 79 -13.58 -6.52 15.24
CA GLY A 79 -14.58 -7.41 14.66
C GLY A 79 -14.45 -7.51 13.14
N ALA A 80 -14.75 -8.69 12.59
CA ALA A 80 -14.66 -8.94 11.16
C ALA A 80 -15.64 -8.07 10.35
N GLU A 81 -16.90 -7.99 10.79
CA GLU A 81 -17.95 -7.21 10.13
C GLU A 81 -17.57 -5.73 9.99
N GLN A 82 -17.01 -5.15 11.06
CA GLN A 82 -16.64 -3.73 11.06
C GLN A 82 -15.44 -3.45 10.15
N LEU A 83 -14.44 -4.33 10.14
CA LEU A 83 -13.31 -4.23 9.23
C LEU A 83 -13.76 -4.34 7.77
N VAL A 84 -14.65 -5.28 7.47
CA VAL A 84 -15.25 -5.43 6.13
C VAL A 84 -16.00 -4.15 5.73
N ALA A 85 -16.79 -3.57 6.63
CA ALA A 85 -17.49 -2.32 6.37
C ALA A 85 -16.54 -1.16 6.05
N TRP A 86 -15.44 -1.01 6.82
CA TRP A 86 -14.42 0.01 6.56
C TRP A 86 -13.66 -0.24 5.25
N MET A 87 -13.34 -1.49 4.92
CA MET A 87 -12.74 -1.86 3.65
C MET A 87 -13.69 -1.56 2.48
N ASN A 88 -14.99 -1.78 2.65
CA ASN A 88 -16.00 -1.45 1.65
C ASN A 88 -16.10 0.06 1.42
N ASP A 89 -16.10 0.89 2.48
CA ASP A 89 -16.03 2.35 2.33
C ASP A 89 -14.73 2.79 1.65
N LEU A 90 -13.59 2.19 2.00
CA LEU A 90 -12.31 2.49 1.37
C LEU A 90 -12.32 2.26 -0.15
N LEU A 91 -12.85 1.11 -0.58
CA LEU A 91 -12.79 0.66 -1.97
C LEU A 91 -13.92 1.27 -2.82
N TYR A 92 -15.13 1.30 -2.28
CA TYR A 92 -16.36 1.57 -3.03
C TYR A 92 -17.23 2.68 -2.42
N GLY A 93 -16.81 3.26 -1.28
CA GLY A 93 -17.51 4.36 -0.64
C GLY A 93 -17.45 5.66 -1.43
N SER A 94 -18.20 6.64 -0.95
CA SER A 94 -18.29 7.97 -1.56
C SER A 94 -17.10 8.87 -1.22
N GLY A 95 -16.86 9.87 -2.08
CA GLY A 95 -15.78 10.85 -1.95
C GLY A 95 -14.48 10.44 -2.63
N GLU A 96 -13.52 11.35 -2.60
CA GLU A 96 -12.22 11.17 -3.24
C GLU A 96 -11.38 10.10 -2.51
N VAL A 97 -10.54 9.36 -3.25
CA VAL A 97 -9.78 8.22 -2.71
C VAL A 97 -8.95 8.59 -1.47
N HIS A 98 -8.35 9.77 -1.46
CA HIS A 98 -7.55 10.26 -0.33
C HIS A 98 -8.38 10.45 0.94
N GLN A 99 -9.64 10.88 0.82
CA GLN A 99 -10.55 11.07 1.95
C GLN A 99 -10.99 9.71 2.51
N ARG A 100 -11.28 8.75 1.62
CA ARG A 100 -11.63 7.38 2.02
C ARG A 100 -10.46 6.69 2.74
N LEU A 101 -9.23 6.89 2.24
CA LEU A 101 -8.01 6.39 2.87
C LEU A 101 -7.77 7.02 4.25
N GLU A 102 -7.95 8.34 4.38
CA GLU A 102 -7.84 9.05 5.66
C GLU A 102 -8.83 8.49 6.70
N ARG A 103 -10.11 8.34 6.32
CA ARG A 103 -11.14 7.75 7.19
C ARG A 103 -10.77 6.33 7.63
N PHE A 104 -10.38 5.48 6.68
CA PHE A 104 -9.96 4.11 6.97
C PHE A 104 -8.80 4.07 7.98
N CYS A 105 -7.76 4.90 7.77
CA CYS A 105 -6.61 4.96 8.67
C CYS A 105 -6.95 5.55 10.05
N GLY A 106 -7.94 6.46 10.11
CA GLY A 106 -8.47 6.98 11.38
C GLY A 106 -9.26 5.94 12.18
N GLN A 107 -9.95 5.03 11.51
CA GLN A 107 -10.77 3.98 12.13
C GLN A 107 -9.93 2.78 12.64
N VAL A 108 -8.92 2.36 11.87
CA VAL A 108 -8.11 1.17 12.21
C VAL A 108 -7.08 1.49 13.29
N THR A 109 -7.36 1.24 14.58
CA THR A 109 -6.46 1.64 15.68
C THR A 109 -5.57 0.53 16.30
N ALA A 110 -5.77 -0.74 15.96
CA ALA A 110 -5.06 -1.90 16.55
C ALA A 110 -3.58 -2.07 16.11
N VAL A 111 -3.12 -1.22 15.19
CA VAL A 111 -1.76 -1.19 14.65
C VAL A 111 -1.23 0.24 14.62
N GLU A 112 0.08 0.37 14.56
CA GLU A 112 0.79 1.64 14.41
C GLU A 112 0.29 2.36 13.14
N GLU A 113 0.21 3.69 13.19
CA GLU A 113 -0.29 4.53 12.09
C GLU A 113 0.35 4.17 10.75
N THR A 114 1.66 3.89 10.77
CA THR A 114 2.37 3.54 9.55
C THR A 114 1.95 2.22 8.91
N LEU A 115 1.43 1.28 9.70
CA LEU A 115 0.90 0.02 9.16
C LEU A 115 -0.51 0.20 8.57
N ARG A 116 -1.22 1.27 8.95
CA ARG A 116 -2.58 1.56 8.49
C ARG A 116 -2.56 2.01 7.04
N PHE A 117 -1.64 2.90 6.67
CA PHE A 117 -1.51 3.32 5.28
C PHE A 117 -0.89 2.22 4.41
N ASP A 118 0.03 1.38 4.91
CA ASP A 118 0.49 0.19 4.20
C ASP A 118 -0.73 -0.71 3.86
N LEU A 119 -1.59 -0.98 4.85
CA LEU A 119 -2.79 -1.79 4.69
C LEU A 119 -3.79 -1.17 3.70
N GLY A 120 -4.17 0.10 3.90
CA GLY A 120 -5.16 0.78 3.05
C GLY A 120 -4.69 0.90 1.60
N SER A 121 -3.42 1.26 1.40
CA SER A 121 -2.85 1.41 0.05
C SER A 121 -2.70 0.09 -0.67
N GLU A 122 -2.31 -1.00 0.02
CA GLU A 122 -2.29 -2.34 -0.58
C GLU A 122 -3.71 -2.81 -0.94
N LEU A 123 -4.71 -2.57 -0.08
CA LEU A 123 -6.12 -2.87 -0.40
C LEU A 123 -6.57 -2.13 -1.67
N LEU A 124 -6.29 -0.82 -1.76
CA LEU A 124 -6.63 -0.01 -2.93
C LEU A 124 -5.92 -0.51 -4.20
N HIS A 125 -4.58 -0.61 -4.15
CA HIS A 125 -3.78 -0.96 -5.32
C HIS A 125 -4.05 -2.38 -5.81
N PHE A 126 -4.02 -3.39 -4.93
CA PHE A 126 -4.19 -4.76 -5.41
C PHE A 126 -5.61 -5.06 -5.89
N THR A 127 -6.63 -4.31 -5.43
CA THR A 127 -8.00 -4.40 -5.93
C THR A 127 -8.20 -3.63 -7.23
N HIS A 128 -7.62 -2.43 -7.38
CA HIS A 128 -7.76 -1.61 -8.59
C HIS A 128 -6.39 -1.06 -9.04
N PRO A 129 -5.48 -1.91 -9.56
CA PRO A 129 -4.07 -1.54 -9.78
C PRO A 129 -3.87 -0.47 -10.84
N LYS A 130 -4.86 -0.27 -11.73
CA LYS A 130 -4.85 0.78 -12.76
C LYS A 130 -5.37 2.13 -12.28
N GLN A 131 -6.00 2.18 -11.10
CA GLN A 131 -6.66 3.38 -10.58
C GLN A 131 -5.94 3.95 -9.36
N HIS A 132 -5.17 3.12 -8.67
CA HIS A 132 -4.61 3.43 -7.36
C HIS A 132 -3.14 3.06 -7.32
N TRP A 133 -2.31 3.97 -6.83
CA TRP A 133 -0.88 3.74 -6.65
C TRP A 133 -0.63 2.80 -5.48
N LEU A 134 0.43 2.00 -5.59
CA LEU A 134 0.95 1.23 -4.47
C LEU A 134 1.79 2.16 -3.60
N TRP A 135 1.30 2.48 -2.40
CA TRP A 135 2.10 3.16 -1.38
C TRP A 135 2.33 2.24 -0.19
N THR A 136 3.59 1.94 0.07
CA THR A 136 4.03 1.32 1.33
C THR A 136 5.25 2.04 1.85
N ARG A 137 5.63 1.80 3.11
CA ARG A 137 6.86 2.32 3.71
C ARG A 137 8.15 1.95 2.97
N TRP A 138 8.15 0.88 2.18
CA TRP A 138 9.30 0.52 1.34
C TRP A 138 9.47 1.49 0.16
N ILE A 139 8.37 2.08 -0.30
CA ILE A 139 8.38 3.12 -1.35
C ILE A 139 8.68 4.47 -0.70
N TRP A 140 7.90 4.84 0.32
CA TRP A 140 8.10 6.06 1.09
C TRP A 140 7.54 5.91 2.51
N ASP A 141 8.40 6.08 3.52
CA ASP A 141 8.05 6.19 4.93
C ASP A 141 8.12 7.67 5.34
N PRO A 142 6.99 8.38 5.46
CA PRO A 142 6.97 9.81 5.77
C PRO A 142 7.49 10.10 7.18
N ARG A 143 7.45 9.13 8.10
CA ARG A 143 7.91 9.32 9.48
C ARG A 143 9.43 9.35 9.56
N ASN A 144 10.07 8.41 8.86
CA ASN A 144 11.52 8.26 8.88
C ASN A 144 12.23 8.96 7.71
N LYS A 145 11.44 9.44 6.73
CA LYS A 145 11.92 10.04 5.46
C LYS A 145 12.85 9.09 4.70
N THR A 146 12.45 7.82 4.62
CA THR A 146 13.20 6.72 3.97
C THR A 146 12.34 6.00 2.94
N GLY A 147 12.94 5.21 2.07
CA GLY A 147 12.24 4.39 1.08
C GLY A 147 13.00 4.34 -0.23
N ALA A 148 12.47 3.60 -1.20
CA ALA A 148 13.05 3.48 -2.52
C ALA A 148 12.80 4.71 -3.40
N LEU A 149 11.67 5.42 -3.21
CA LEU A 149 11.28 6.52 -4.09
C LEU A 149 12.31 7.67 -4.12
N PRO A 150 12.85 8.16 -2.99
CA PRO A 150 13.91 9.19 -3.01
C PRO A 150 15.19 8.77 -3.74
N LEU A 151 15.43 7.47 -3.93
CA LEU A 151 16.61 6.96 -4.65
C LEU A 151 16.42 6.95 -6.16
N VAL A 152 15.22 7.21 -6.67
CA VAL A 152 14.90 7.19 -8.10
C VAL A 152 14.31 8.49 -8.60
N LEU A 153 13.91 9.40 -7.71
CA LEU A 153 13.50 10.75 -8.06
C LEU A 153 14.71 11.59 -8.45
N VAL A 154 14.57 12.32 -9.56
CA VAL A 154 15.62 13.18 -10.14
C VAL A 154 15.54 14.62 -9.63
N GLU A 155 14.37 15.04 -9.15
CA GLU A 155 14.10 16.39 -8.63
C GLU A 155 13.61 16.32 -7.18
N GLU A 156 13.83 17.41 -6.41
CA GLU A 156 13.26 17.55 -5.07
C GLU A 156 11.74 17.59 -5.17
N TYR A 157 11.10 16.45 -4.90
CA TYR A 157 9.66 16.37 -4.71
C TYR A 157 9.37 16.38 -3.22
N ASP A 158 8.60 17.38 -2.76
CA ASP A 158 8.12 17.40 -1.39
C ASP A 158 7.02 16.35 -1.21
N LEU A 159 7.41 15.16 -0.75
CA LEU A 159 6.51 14.03 -0.52
C LEU A 159 5.71 14.17 0.78
N GLU A 160 5.93 15.22 1.59
CA GLU A 160 5.19 15.42 2.84
C GLU A 160 3.96 16.29 2.61
N ALA A 161 2.80 15.82 3.07
CA ALA A 161 1.59 16.63 3.08
C ALA A 161 0.88 16.52 4.44
N GLY A 162 -0.09 17.39 4.71
CA GLY A 162 -0.74 17.54 6.02
C GLY A 162 -1.58 16.36 6.53
N GLY A 163 -1.47 15.17 5.93
CA GLY A 163 -2.21 13.95 6.30
C GLY A 163 -1.87 12.75 5.41
N ILE A 164 -2.39 11.58 5.74
CA ILE A 164 -2.13 10.32 5.01
C ILE A 164 -2.70 10.42 3.58
N GLY A 165 -3.94 10.87 3.44
CA GLY A 165 -4.59 11.03 2.14
C GLY A 165 -3.87 12.06 1.26
N ALA A 166 -3.46 13.18 1.82
CA ALA A 166 -2.72 14.20 1.06
C ALA A 166 -1.34 13.68 0.62
N THR A 167 -0.67 12.90 1.48
CA THR A 167 0.61 12.25 1.15
C THR A 167 0.43 11.22 0.03
N TYR A 168 -0.67 10.46 0.05
CA TYR A 168 -1.01 9.52 -1.00
C TYR A 168 -1.16 10.18 -2.38
N LEU A 169 -1.82 11.35 -2.46
CA LEU A 169 -1.93 12.10 -3.70
C LEU A 169 -0.56 12.58 -4.20
N ARG A 170 0.27 13.15 -3.32
CA ARG A 170 1.61 13.62 -3.70
C ARG A 170 2.50 12.49 -4.22
N LEU A 171 2.41 11.31 -3.61
CA LEU A 171 3.09 10.12 -4.10
C LEU A 171 2.60 9.69 -5.48
N GLY A 172 1.31 9.81 -5.72
CA GLY A 172 0.72 9.51 -7.02
C GLY A 172 1.14 10.46 -8.13
N GLU A 173 1.38 11.73 -7.81
CA GLU A 173 1.91 12.73 -8.74
C GLU A 173 3.41 12.52 -9.04
N ALA A 174 4.15 11.93 -8.11
CA ALA A 174 5.59 11.67 -8.24
C ALA A 174 5.93 10.36 -8.99
N LEU A 175 4.93 9.50 -9.27
CA LEU A 175 5.07 8.19 -9.93
C LEU A 175 4.47 8.19 -11.33
#